data_AF-A0A1J4TZ38-F1
#
_entry.id   AF-A0A1J4TZ38-F1
#
_cell.length_a   1.000
_cell.length_b   1.000
_cell.length_c   1.000
_cell.angle_alpha   90.00
_cell.angle_beta   90.00
_cell.angle_gamma   90.00
#
_symmetry.space_group_name_H-M   'P 1'
#
loop_
_entity.id
_entity.type
_entity.pdbx_description
1 polymer ?
#
loop_
_entity_poly.entity_id
_entity_poly.type
_entity_poly.pdbx_seq_one_letter_code
_entity_poly.pdbx_strand_id
1 'polypeptide(L)'
;MNWEDTFRSWGGPPGQTEKEKMENTENAIKNAIQKDDKLSQMDISVFAQGSYKSRTSVRQDSDVDVCVCLNSTFFTHYPEGKSDEDFGNSEGSISFPEFKNLIETALKNYFGSDKVIRGNKAFDIHSNSYRVDADVVPAFAYRYYDGDGEDDYIKPAGIGFLTDKGIRINNWPKQAYENGVSKQSNTGERYKKMVRVMKKMRNKMQEDNITSASNVPSFLIESMVWNVPDNGFNSDNYYDDVKYVVANCFNKTIKDEDCKEMCEVNDIKYLFHSFQPWNRAQAHSFFDAAWDYVGFE
;
A
#
# COMPACT_ATOMS: atom_id res chain seq x y z
N MET A 1 8.16 26.62 -17.27
CA MET A 1 7.42 26.08 -16.11
C MET A 1 8.29 26.32 -14.89
N ASN A 2 7.77 26.87 -13.79
CA ASN A 2 8.55 26.97 -12.56
C ASN A 2 8.41 25.64 -11.80
N TRP A 3 9.47 24.83 -11.77
CA TRP A 3 9.43 23.52 -11.13
C TRP A 3 9.28 23.60 -9.61
N GLU A 4 9.84 24.62 -8.97
CA GLU A 4 9.69 24.81 -7.51
C GLU A 4 8.22 24.96 -7.11
N ASP A 5 7.50 25.88 -7.76
CA ASP A 5 6.07 26.10 -7.49
C ASP A 5 5.23 24.87 -7.85
N THR A 6 5.61 24.19 -8.95
CA THR A 6 4.96 22.96 -9.39
C THR A 6 5.11 21.85 -8.36
N PHE A 7 6.32 21.62 -7.85
CA PHE A 7 6.59 20.59 -6.84
C PHE A 7 5.95 20.92 -5.49
N ARG A 8 5.88 22.20 -5.09
CA ARG A 8 5.12 22.62 -3.91
C ARG A 8 3.63 22.28 -4.04
N SER A 9 3.04 22.62 -5.18
CA SER A 9 1.64 22.30 -5.49
C SER A 9 1.40 20.79 -5.54
N TRP A 10 2.31 20.05 -6.18
CA TRP A 10 2.22 18.60 -6.29
C TRP A 10 2.37 17.90 -4.94
N GLY A 11 3.25 18.39 -4.07
CA GLY A 11 3.46 17.89 -2.72
C GLY A 11 2.31 18.17 -1.75
N GLY A 12 1.28 18.92 -2.11
CA GLY A 12 0.11 19.17 -1.25
C GLY A 12 -0.66 17.87 -0.88
N PRO A 13 -1.15 17.72 0.36
CA PRO A 13 -1.98 16.57 0.75
C PRO A 13 -3.37 16.63 0.09
N PRO A 14 -4.14 15.52 0.12
CA PRO A 14 -5.55 15.52 -0.27
C PRO A 14 -6.35 16.54 0.56
N GLY A 15 -7.43 17.07 -0.04
CA GLY A 15 -8.27 18.11 0.57
C GLY A 15 -9.15 17.59 1.70
N GLN A 16 -9.71 18.49 2.52
CA GLN A 16 -10.55 18.12 3.66
C GLN A 16 -11.80 17.33 3.25
N THR A 17 -12.52 17.77 2.21
CA THR A 17 -13.72 17.08 1.72
C THR A 17 -13.42 15.66 1.23
N GLU A 18 -12.25 15.46 0.61
CA GLU A 18 -11.81 14.14 0.17
C GLU A 18 -11.56 13.23 1.38
N LYS A 19 -10.86 13.73 2.40
CA LYS A 19 -10.67 13.02 3.68
C LYS A 19 -11.99 12.61 4.33
N GLU A 20 -12.96 13.53 4.41
CA GLU A 20 -14.27 13.25 5.01
C GLU A 20 -15.03 12.16 4.24
N LYS A 21 -15.01 12.19 2.91
CA LYS A 21 -15.65 11.14 2.10
C LYS A 21 -14.98 9.78 2.29
N MET A 22 -13.66 9.75 2.43
CA MET A 22 -12.90 8.53 2.67
C MET A 22 -13.17 7.94 4.06
N GLU A 23 -13.27 8.78 5.09
CA GLU A 23 -13.71 8.37 6.44
C GLU A 23 -15.15 7.82 6.43
N ASN A 24 -16.05 8.45 5.67
CA ASN A 24 -17.41 7.97 5.49
C ASN A 24 -17.44 6.60 4.80
N THR A 25 -16.60 6.37 3.78
CA THR A 25 -16.44 5.07 3.11
C THR A 25 -16.00 3.99 4.11
N GLU A 26 -14.93 4.23 4.88
CA GLU A 26 -14.43 3.27 5.89
C GLU A 26 -15.51 2.95 6.95
N ASN A 27 -16.22 3.96 7.43
CA ASN A 27 -17.29 3.79 8.41
C ASN A 27 -18.50 3.03 7.84
N ALA A 28 -18.85 3.26 6.57
CA ALA A 28 -19.92 2.52 5.92
C ALA A 28 -19.58 1.02 5.81
N ILE A 29 -18.32 0.68 5.48
CA ILE A 29 -17.87 -0.70 5.43
C ILE A 29 -17.86 -1.33 6.83
N LYS A 30 -17.36 -0.61 7.86
CA LYS A 30 -17.47 -1.04 9.26
C LYS A 30 -18.91 -1.39 9.65
N ASN A 31 -19.85 -0.51 9.30
CA ASN A 31 -21.27 -0.71 9.57
C ASN A 31 -21.84 -1.91 8.81
N ALA A 32 -21.41 -2.16 7.57
CA ALA A 32 -21.84 -3.33 6.81
C ALA A 32 -21.42 -4.64 7.49
N ILE A 33 -20.16 -4.71 7.95
CA ILE A 33 -19.64 -5.88 8.67
C ILE A 33 -20.32 -6.05 10.03
N GLN A 34 -20.53 -4.96 10.77
CA GLN A 34 -21.16 -5.02 12.11
C GLN A 34 -22.66 -5.37 12.07
N LYS A 35 -23.36 -5.12 10.97
CA LYS A 35 -24.78 -5.47 10.81
C LYS A 35 -25.03 -6.91 10.39
N ASP A 36 -24.01 -7.63 9.96
CA ASP A 36 -24.12 -9.04 9.63
C ASP A 36 -24.01 -9.90 10.89
N ASP A 37 -25.03 -10.72 11.17
CA ASP A 37 -25.15 -11.48 12.42
C ASP A 37 -23.97 -12.42 12.67
N LYS A 38 -23.33 -12.94 11.63
CA LYS A 38 -22.20 -13.87 11.76
C LYS A 38 -20.88 -13.13 11.88
N LEU A 39 -20.64 -12.13 11.02
CA LEU A 39 -19.41 -11.35 11.05
C LEU A 39 -19.29 -10.49 12.32
N SER A 40 -20.41 -9.99 12.87
CA SER A 40 -20.40 -9.16 14.08
C SER A 40 -19.91 -9.90 15.34
N GLN A 41 -19.91 -11.23 15.32
CA GLN A 41 -19.44 -12.09 16.42
C GLN A 41 -17.98 -12.53 16.25
N MET A 42 -17.37 -12.22 15.09
CA MET A 42 -15.99 -12.58 14.80
C MET A 42 -15.03 -11.46 15.24
N ASP A 43 -13.80 -11.84 15.55
CA ASP A 43 -12.73 -10.88 15.84
C ASP A 43 -12.18 -10.27 14.53
N ILE A 44 -12.86 -9.24 14.02
CA ILE A 44 -12.55 -8.58 12.76
C ILE A 44 -12.06 -7.15 12.97
N SER A 45 -10.90 -6.84 12.39
CA SER A 45 -10.41 -5.47 12.23
C SER A 45 -10.83 -4.92 10.87
N VAL A 46 -11.44 -3.74 10.83
CA VAL A 46 -11.71 -3.00 9.59
C VAL A 46 -10.93 -1.70 9.59
N PHE A 47 -10.05 -1.51 8.60
CA PHE A 47 -9.18 -0.34 8.55
C PHE A 47 -8.82 0.03 7.11
N ALA A 48 -8.69 1.34 6.86
CA ALA A 48 -8.14 1.83 5.59
C ALA A 48 -6.63 1.56 5.50
N GLN A 49 -6.16 1.24 4.30
CA GLN A 49 -4.75 1.05 3.95
C GLN A 49 -4.41 1.83 2.68
N GLY A 50 -3.24 1.55 2.09
CA GLY A 50 -2.83 2.16 0.83
C GLY A 50 -2.55 3.66 0.93
N SER A 51 -2.64 4.33 -0.23
CA SER A 51 -2.16 5.71 -0.37
C SER A 51 -2.97 6.71 0.45
N TYR A 52 -4.25 6.43 0.73
CA TYR A 52 -5.05 7.26 1.63
C TYR A 52 -4.50 7.22 3.05
N LYS A 53 -4.36 6.02 3.63
CA LYS A 53 -3.85 5.86 4.99
C LYS A 53 -2.43 6.40 5.13
N SER A 54 -1.58 6.18 4.14
CA SER A 54 -0.22 6.74 4.07
C SER A 54 -0.19 8.26 3.85
N ARG A 55 -1.30 8.90 3.49
CA ARG A 55 -1.40 10.30 3.04
C ARG A 55 -0.53 10.58 1.81
N THR A 56 -0.34 9.60 0.95
CA THR A 56 0.41 9.67 -0.33
C THR A 56 -0.53 9.62 -1.54
N SER A 57 -1.84 9.77 -1.34
CA SER A 57 -2.82 9.85 -2.43
C SER A 57 -2.61 11.09 -3.29
N VAL A 58 -2.94 10.93 -4.57
CA VAL A 58 -3.02 12.00 -5.57
C VAL A 58 -4.38 11.85 -6.24
N ARG A 59 -4.98 12.94 -6.73
CA ARG A 59 -6.40 12.95 -7.15
C ARG A 59 -6.77 11.88 -8.18
N GLN A 60 -5.82 11.47 -9.03
CA GLN A 60 -6.02 10.42 -10.02
C GLN A 60 -6.00 8.98 -9.45
N ASP A 61 -5.64 8.81 -8.17
CA ASP A 61 -5.58 7.54 -7.44
C ASP A 61 -6.57 7.59 -6.24
N SER A 62 -7.85 7.94 -6.48
CA SER A 62 -8.80 8.36 -5.43
C SER A 62 -9.49 7.24 -4.63
N ASP A 63 -9.31 5.98 -5.03
CA ASP A 63 -10.01 4.86 -4.42
C ASP A 63 -9.43 4.57 -3.02
N VAL A 64 -10.30 4.17 -2.09
CA VAL A 64 -9.87 3.80 -0.74
C VAL A 64 -9.78 2.30 -0.63
N ASP A 65 -8.57 1.81 -0.36
CA ASP A 65 -8.36 0.42 0.05
C ASP A 65 -8.82 0.24 1.50
N VAL A 66 -9.83 -0.59 1.74
CA VAL A 66 -10.29 -0.95 3.10
C VAL A 66 -10.08 -2.43 3.33
N CYS A 67 -9.24 -2.76 4.31
CA CYS A 67 -9.00 -4.14 4.72
C CYS A 67 -10.07 -4.58 5.73
N VAL A 68 -10.66 -5.76 5.53
CA VAL A 68 -11.52 -6.46 6.48
C VAL A 68 -10.79 -7.74 6.91
N CYS A 69 -10.12 -7.67 8.06
CA CYS A 69 -9.17 -8.68 8.52
C CYS A 69 -9.74 -9.50 9.68
N LEU A 70 -9.93 -10.81 9.49
CA LEU A 70 -10.19 -11.73 10.60
C LEU A 70 -8.87 -11.98 11.37
N ASN A 71 -8.88 -11.71 12.68
CA ASN A 71 -7.69 -11.82 13.52
C ASN A 71 -7.55 -13.21 14.15
N SER A 72 -8.66 -13.91 14.40
CA SER A 72 -8.69 -15.19 15.11
C SER A 72 -8.23 -16.38 14.25
N THR A 73 -8.42 -16.31 12.94
CA THR A 73 -7.89 -17.26 11.96
C THR A 73 -6.83 -16.54 11.12
N PHE A 74 -5.67 -17.17 10.95
CA PHE A 74 -4.51 -16.53 10.33
C PHE A 74 -3.82 -17.46 9.33
N PHE A 75 -3.17 -16.85 8.35
CA PHE A 75 -2.17 -17.54 7.54
C PHE A 75 -0.82 -17.54 8.27
N THR A 76 0.02 -18.52 7.96
CA THR A 76 1.33 -18.67 8.58
C THR A 76 2.45 -18.87 7.58
N HIS A 77 3.65 -18.53 8.03
CA HIS A 77 4.91 -19.09 7.57
C HIS A 77 5.67 -19.58 8.79
N TYR A 78 6.17 -20.81 8.75
CA TYR A 78 7.04 -21.38 9.77
C TYR A 78 8.46 -21.54 9.23
N PRO A 79 9.50 -21.43 10.09
CA PRO A 79 10.86 -21.75 9.72
C PRO A 79 10.99 -23.18 9.15
N GLU A 80 12.03 -23.41 8.35
CA GLU A 80 12.29 -24.72 7.77
C GLU A 80 12.40 -25.80 8.86
N GLY A 81 11.65 -26.89 8.68
CA GLY A 81 11.61 -28.00 9.63
C GLY A 81 10.67 -27.81 10.83
N LYS A 82 9.95 -26.68 10.91
CA LYS A 82 8.95 -26.42 11.96
C LYS A 82 7.51 -26.59 11.46
N SER A 83 6.60 -26.92 12.37
CA SER A 83 5.16 -27.04 12.13
C SER A 83 4.34 -26.10 13.03
N ASP A 84 3.02 -26.12 12.88
CA ASP A 84 2.09 -25.44 13.78
C ASP A 84 2.17 -25.93 15.23
N GLU A 85 2.50 -27.20 15.45
CA GLU A 85 2.64 -27.81 16.77
C GLU A 85 3.79 -27.18 17.56
N ASP A 86 4.90 -26.85 16.90
CA ASP A 86 6.07 -26.18 17.54
C ASP A 86 5.74 -24.80 18.10
N PHE A 87 4.70 -24.16 17.58
CA PHE A 87 4.26 -22.81 17.95
C PHE A 87 2.92 -22.80 18.70
N GLY A 88 2.40 -23.97 19.10
CA GLY A 88 1.12 -24.09 19.81
C GLY A 88 -0.10 -23.62 18.99
N ASN A 89 0.03 -23.59 17.67
CA ASN A 89 -1.04 -23.15 16.78
C ASN A 89 -2.02 -24.29 16.47
N SER A 90 -3.24 -23.94 16.10
CA SER A 90 -4.29 -24.89 15.73
C SER A 90 -5.03 -24.43 14.48
N GLU A 91 -5.80 -25.34 13.88
CA GLU A 91 -6.55 -25.05 12.67
C GLU A 91 -7.56 -23.92 12.86
N GLY A 92 -7.70 -23.09 11.83
CA GLY A 92 -8.62 -21.97 11.81
C GLY A 92 -10.09 -22.36 11.85
N SER A 93 -10.93 -21.43 12.32
CA SER A 93 -12.38 -21.65 12.47
C SER A 93 -13.19 -21.58 11.17
N ILE A 94 -12.60 -21.08 10.08
CA ILE A 94 -13.26 -20.86 8.79
C ILE A 94 -12.24 -20.82 7.67
N SER A 95 -12.61 -21.32 6.48
CA SER A 95 -11.76 -21.17 5.30
C SER A 95 -11.81 -19.74 4.72
N PHE A 96 -10.75 -19.32 4.03
CA PHE A 96 -10.71 -17.99 3.41
C PHE A 96 -11.83 -17.76 2.36
N PRO A 97 -12.16 -18.71 1.47
CA PRO A 97 -13.28 -18.54 0.54
C PRO A 97 -14.63 -18.35 1.23
N GLU A 98 -14.90 -19.09 2.31
CA GLU A 98 -16.12 -18.92 3.11
C GLU A 98 -16.16 -17.53 3.75
N PHE A 99 -15.05 -17.06 4.33
CA PHE A 99 -14.96 -15.72 4.90
C PHE A 99 -15.19 -14.62 3.83
N LYS A 100 -14.56 -14.75 2.66
CA LYS A 100 -14.77 -13.85 1.52
C LYS A 100 -16.25 -13.82 1.07
N ASN A 101 -16.94 -14.97 1.05
CA ASN A 101 -18.36 -15.03 0.70
C ASN A 101 -19.28 -14.37 1.75
N LEU A 102 -18.93 -14.48 3.04
CA LEU A 102 -19.66 -13.78 4.11
C LEU A 102 -19.53 -12.26 3.95
N ILE A 103 -18.32 -11.76 3.69
CA ILE A 103 -18.09 -10.34 3.43
C ILE A 103 -18.89 -9.88 2.22
N GLU A 104 -18.88 -10.62 1.11
CA GLU A 104 -19.68 -10.27 -0.07
C GLU A 104 -21.17 -10.12 0.27
N THR A 105 -21.71 -11.06 1.03
CA THR A 105 -23.11 -11.07 1.44
C THR A 105 -23.43 -9.84 2.30
N ALA A 106 -22.59 -9.57 3.31
CA ALA A 106 -22.74 -8.41 4.18
C ALA A 106 -22.68 -7.08 3.41
N LEU A 107 -21.72 -6.95 2.49
CA LEU A 107 -21.59 -5.77 1.63
C LEU A 107 -22.81 -5.59 0.73
N LYS A 108 -23.28 -6.65 0.06
CA LYS A 108 -24.46 -6.59 -0.82
C LYS A 108 -25.74 -6.27 -0.06
N ASN A 109 -25.91 -6.80 1.14
CA ASN A 109 -27.05 -6.51 2.00
C ASN A 109 -27.07 -5.04 2.45
N TYR A 110 -25.90 -4.46 2.71
CA TYR A 110 -25.79 -3.07 3.18
C TYR A 110 -25.86 -2.04 2.04
N PHE A 111 -25.11 -2.27 0.96
CA PHE A 111 -24.94 -1.29 -0.12
C PHE A 111 -25.89 -1.49 -1.31
N GLY A 112 -26.51 -2.67 -1.42
CA GLY A 112 -27.25 -3.10 -2.60
C GLY A 112 -26.38 -3.93 -3.55
N SER A 113 -26.97 -4.97 -4.13
CA SER A 113 -26.24 -5.94 -4.97
C SER A 113 -25.65 -5.34 -6.25
N ASP A 114 -26.27 -4.28 -6.78
CA ASP A 114 -25.80 -3.56 -7.97
C ASP A 114 -24.63 -2.60 -7.69
N LYS A 115 -24.26 -2.42 -6.42
CA LYS A 115 -23.19 -1.51 -5.99
C LYS A 115 -21.91 -2.23 -5.56
N VAL A 116 -21.91 -3.56 -5.55
CA VAL A 116 -20.80 -4.39 -5.09
C VAL A 116 -20.39 -5.35 -6.19
N ILE A 117 -19.20 -5.14 -6.75
CA ILE A 117 -18.63 -6.02 -7.77
C ILE A 117 -17.53 -6.86 -7.14
N ARG A 118 -17.64 -8.18 -7.26
CA ARG A 118 -16.59 -9.09 -6.79
C ARG A 118 -15.45 -9.15 -7.81
N GLY A 119 -14.29 -8.67 -7.39
CA GLY A 119 -13.03 -8.85 -8.10
C GLY A 119 -12.23 -10.04 -7.58
N ASN A 120 -11.12 -10.30 -8.29
CA ASN A 120 -10.20 -11.39 -7.98
C ASN A 120 -9.59 -11.27 -6.57
N LYS A 121 -9.33 -10.04 -6.09
CA LYS A 121 -8.66 -9.75 -4.81
C LYS A 121 -9.55 -9.00 -3.82
N ALA A 122 -10.34 -8.06 -4.32
CA ALA A 122 -11.16 -7.14 -3.53
C ALA A 122 -12.59 -7.12 -4.05
N PHE A 123 -13.48 -6.49 -3.28
CA PHE A 123 -14.80 -6.05 -3.73
C PHE A 123 -14.74 -4.58 -4.06
N ASP A 124 -15.18 -4.23 -5.26
CA ASP A 124 -15.26 -2.86 -5.71
C ASP A 124 -16.64 -2.30 -5.33
N ILE A 125 -16.65 -1.21 -4.57
CA ILE A 125 -17.87 -0.54 -4.09
C ILE A 125 -17.97 0.83 -4.76
N HIS A 126 -19.02 1.01 -5.56
CA HIS A 126 -19.22 2.26 -6.27
C HIS A 126 -19.54 3.45 -5.37
N SER A 127 -18.91 4.57 -5.68
CA SER A 127 -19.09 5.88 -5.06
C SER A 127 -20.53 6.40 -5.12
N ASN A 128 -20.79 7.44 -4.32
CA ASN A 128 -22.00 8.24 -4.41
C ASN A 128 -21.70 9.69 -3.97
N SER A 129 -22.73 10.51 -3.73
CA SER A 129 -22.53 11.90 -3.29
C SER A 129 -21.75 12.04 -1.97
N TYR A 130 -21.78 11.02 -1.11
CA TYR A 130 -21.23 11.02 0.25
C TYR A 130 -20.00 10.14 0.45
N ARG A 131 -19.67 9.25 -0.49
CA ARG A 131 -18.58 8.25 -0.39
C ARG A 131 -17.79 8.18 -1.70
N VAL A 132 -16.50 7.84 -1.61
CA VAL A 132 -15.65 7.54 -2.79
C VAL A 132 -15.73 6.05 -3.14
N ASP A 133 -15.18 5.68 -4.30
CA ASP A 133 -15.01 4.29 -4.71
C ASP A 133 -14.06 3.59 -3.72
N ALA A 134 -14.30 2.30 -3.47
CA ALA A 134 -13.58 1.58 -2.44
C ALA A 134 -13.27 0.14 -2.86
N ASP A 135 -12.03 -0.26 -2.65
CA ASP A 135 -11.57 -1.63 -2.75
C ASP A 135 -11.61 -2.28 -1.37
N VAL A 136 -12.60 -3.13 -1.11
CA VAL A 136 -12.68 -3.89 0.14
C VAL A 136 -11.91 -5.19 -0.01
N VAL A 137 -10.80 -5.32 0.72
CA VAL A 137 -9.91 -6.48 0.69
C VAL A 137 -10.21 -7.38 1.89
N PRO A 138 -10.80 -8.57 1.69
CA PRO A 138 -10.88 -9.60 2.72
C PRO A 138 -9.48 -10.11 3.05
N ALA A 139 -9.17 -10.24 4.32
CA ALA A 139 -7.90 -10.76 4.77
C ALA A 139 -8.05 -11.62 6.03
N PHE A 140 -7.10 -12.51 6.22
CA PHE A 140 -6.78 -13.06 7.52
C PHE A 140 -5.53 -12.37 8.06
N ALA A 141 -5.35 -12.38 9.38
CA ALA A 141 -4.06 -12.04 9.95
C ALA A 141 -2.97 -12.96 9.36
N TYR A 142 -1.74 -12.46 9.29
CA TYR A 142 -0.59 -13.23 8.81
C TYR A 142 0.53 -13.21 9.83
N ARG A 143 0.90 -14.40 10.31
CA ARG A 143 2.02 -14.60 11.24
C ARG A 143 3.19 -15.19 10.47
N TYR A 144 4.25 -14.39 10.32
CA TYR A 144 5.52 -14.87 9.80
C TYR A 144 6.43 -15.15 10.98
N TYR A 145 6.64 -16.42 11.29
CA TYR A 145 7.53 -16.85 12.36
C TYR A 145 8.98 -16.84 11.89
N ASP A 146 9.85 -16.20 12.67
CA ASP A 146 11.29 -16.06 12.42
C ASP A 146 12.17 -16.50 13.61
N GLY A 147 11.54 -16.99 14.69
CA GLY A 147 12.21 -17.59 15.85
C GLY A 147 11.63 -18.95 16.25
N ASP A 148 11.86 -19.34 17.52
CA ASP A 148 11.51 -20.65 18.08
C ASP A 148 10.35 -20.59 19.10
N GLY A 149 9.99 -19.41 19.59
CA GLY A 149 8.91 -19.22 20.55
C GLY A 149 7.54 -19.11 19.89
N GLU A 150 6.49 -19.52 20.61
CA GLU A 150 5.07 -19.45 20.21
C GLU A 150 4.62 -18.06 19.72
N ASP A 151 5.34 -17.03 20.15
CA ASP A 151 5.07 -15.62 19.90
C ASP A 151 6.14 -14.91 19.05
N ASP A 152 7.11 -15.67 18.52
CA ASP A 152 8.25 -15.18 17.72
C ASP A 152 7.86 -15.03 16.23
N TYR A 153 6.82 -14.25 16.00
CA TYR A 153 6.44 -13.80 14.67
C TYR A 153 6.57 -12.28 14.56
N ILE A 154 6.75 -11.79 13.33
CA ILE A 154 6.82 -10.36 13.04
C ILE A 154 5.57 -9.63 13.58
N LYS A 155 5.80 -8.69 14.50
CA LYS A 155 4.75 -7.91 15.19
C LYS A 155 4.73 -6.45 14.73
N PRO A 156 3.54 -5.83 14.59
CA PRO A 156 2.22 -6.47 14.61
C PRO A 156 2.04 -7.47 13.45
N ALA A 157 1.12 -8.43 13.57
CA ALA A 157 0.86 -9.39 12.49
C ALA A 157 0.55 -8.67 11.17
N GLY A 158 1.03 -9.25 10.06
CA GLY A 158 0.67 -8.82 8.71
C GLY A 158 -0.77 -9.19 8.36
N ILE A 159 -1.10 -9.07 7.09
CA ILE A 159 -2.33 -9.58 6.50
C ILE A 159 -2.01 -10.55 5.37
N GLY A 160 -2.87 -11.54 5.17
CA GLY A 160 -2.79 -12.48 4.06
C GLY A 160 -4.16 -12.69 3.42
N PHE A 161 -4.21 -12.86 2.11
CA PHE A 161 -5.43 -13.14 1.38
C PHE A 161 -5.17 -14.05 0.18
N LEU A 162 -6.22 -14.74 -0.27
CA LEU A 162 -6.17 -15.54 -1.49
C LEU A 162 -6.87 -14.81 -2.64
N THR A 163 -6.23 -14.83 -3.80
CA THR A 163 -6.93 -14.56 -5.06
C THR A 163 -7.99 -15.64 -5.32
N ASP A 164 -8.96 -15.38 -6.19
CA ASP A 164 -9.93 -16.41 -6.59
C ASP A 164 -9.26 -17.60 -7.32
N LYS A 165 -8.02 -17.43 -7.80
CA LYS A 165 -7.16 -18.49 -8.35
C LYS A 165 -6.35 -19.27 -7.30
N GLY A 166 -6.55 -18.99 -6.01
CA GLY A 166 -5.85 -19.66 -4.91
C GLY A 166 -4.42 -19.16 -4.63
N ILE A 167 -3.94 -18.14 -5.37
CA ILE A 167 -2.63 -17.53 -5.10
C ILE A 167 -2.71 -16.72 -3.81
N ARG A 168 -1.83 -17.03 -2.85
CA ARG A 168 -1.70 -16.31 -1.57
C ARG A 168 -0.86 -15.05 -1.74
N ILE A 169 -1.33 -13.94 -1.17
CA ILE A 169 -0.63 -12.67 -1.11
C ILE A 169 -0.55 -12.25 0.35
N ASN A 170 0.66 -11.96 0.82
CA ASN A 170 0.92 -11.50 2.18
C ASN A 170 1.46 -10.07 2.14
N ASN A 171 1.08 -9.24 3.11
CA ASN A 171 1.52 -7.85 3.21
C ASN A 171 1.59 -7.38 4.67
N TRP A 172 2.31 -6.29 4.91
CA TRP A 172 2.50 -5.68 6.24
C TRP A 172 2.11 -4.20 6.23
N PRO A 173 0.81 -3.90 6.08
CA PRO A 173 0.33 -2.52 5.93
C PRO A 173 0.56 -1.67 7.19
N LYS A 174 0.55 -2.28 8.39
CA LYS A 174 0.82 -1.58 9.66
C LYS A 174 2.28 -1.11 9.72
N GLN A 175 3.23 -1.99 9.43
CA GLN A 175 4.65 -1.66 9.37
C GLN A 175 4.92 -0.62 8.29
N ALA A 176 4.37 -0.78 7.09
CA ALA A 176 4.52 0.22 6.02
C ALA A 176 4.02 1.61 6.46
N TYR A 177 2.89 1.67 7.15
CA TYR A 177 2.37 2.93 7.68
C TYR A 177 3.29 3.53 8.74
N GLU A 178 3.73 2.74 9.73
CA GLU A 178 4.59 3.18 10.83
C GLU A 178 5.95 3.66 10.33
N ASN A 179 6.58 2.90 9.43
CA ASN A 179 7.85 3.27 8.80
C ASN A 179 7.71 4.54 7.96
N GLY A 180 6.61 4.69 7.22
CA GLY A 180 6.33 5.90 6.46
C GLY A 180 6.05 7.12 7.34
N VAL A 181 5.46 6.94 8.54
CA VAL A 181 5.29 8.02 9.54
C VAL A 181 6.64 8.39 10.15
N SER A 182 7.44 7.41 10.54
CA SER A 182 8.79 7.63 11.09
C SER A 182 9.66 8.43 10.10
N LYS A 183 9.74 7.98 8.85
CA LYS A 183 10.49 8.68 7.81
C LYS A 183 9.97 10.09 7.54
N GLN A 184 8.65 10.30 7.56
CA GLN A 184 8.06 11.63 7.45
C GLN A 184 8.53 12.57 8.56
N SER A 185 8.60 12.08 9.80
CA SER A 185 9.08 12.84 10.96
C SER A 185 10.56 13.19 10.81
N ASN A 186 11.39 12.22 10.41
CA ASN A 186 12.85 12.39 10.30
C ASN A 186 13.26 13.34 9.17
N THR A 187 12.40 13.52 8.16
CA THR A 187 12.70 14.27 6.94
C THR A 187 12.07 15.67 6.91
N GLY A 188 11.83 16.30 8.07
CA GLY A 188 11.22 17.64 8.12
C GLY A 188 9.86 17.71 7.41
N GLU A 189 9.10 16.61 7.49
CA GLU A 189 7.84 16.42 6.78
C GLU A 189 7.92 16.41 5.25
N ARG A 190 9.09 16.13 4.65
CA ARG A 190 9.27 16.12 3.19
C ARG A 190 9.06 14.77 2.53
N TYR A 191 9.27 13.63 3.20
CA TYR A 191 9.14 12.31 2.58
C TYR A 191 7.82 12.10 1.82
N LYS A 192 6.67 12.22 2.50
CA LYS A 192 5.35 12.01 1.88
C LYS A 192 5.04 13.06 0.80
N LYS A 193 5.61 14.27 0.92
CA LYS A 193 5.49 15.32 -0.10
C LYS A 193 6.22 14.90 -1.37
N MET A 194 7.44 14.37 -1.25
CA MET A 194 8.20 13.84 -2.39
C MET A 194 7.52 12.63 -3.04
N VAL A 195 6.92 11.72 -2.24
CA VAL A 195 6.10 10.62 -2.81
C VAL A 195 4.97 11.18 -3.68
N ARG A 196 4.22 12.19 -3.19
CA ARG A 196 3.14 12.82 -3.97
C ARG A 196 3.66 13.54 -5.21
N VAL A 197 4.81 14.21 -5.12
CA VAL A 197 5.48 14.82 -6.28
C VAL A 197 5.81 13.78 -7.33
N MET A 198 6.46 12.67 -6.95
CA MET A 198 6.82 11.61 -7.90
C MET A 198 5.61 10.94 -8.54
N LYS A 199 4.53 10.71 -7.78
CA LYS A 199 3.27 10.18 -8.33
C LYS A 199 2.62 11.14 -9.33
N LYS A 200 2.58 12.44 -9.04
CA LYS A 200 2.06 13.45 -9.98
C LYS A 200 2.96 13.62 -11.19
N MET A 201 4.28 13.50 -11.02
CA MET A 201 5.24 13.49 -12.11
C MET A 201 4.98 12.31 -13.05
N ARG A 202 4.83 11.10 -12.51
CA ARG A 202 4.41 9.92 -13.29
C ARG A 202 3.11 10.20 -14.05
N ASN A 203 2.07 10.72 -13.40
CA ASN A 203 0.79 10.98 -14.05
C ASN A 203 0.93 12.01 -15.19
N LYS A 204 1.68 13.09 -14.97
CA LYS A 204 1.94 14.12 -15.98
C LYS A 204 2.73 13.55 -17.17
N MET A 205 3.74 12.72 -16.91
CA MET A 205 4.52 12.03 -17.94
C MET A 205 3.65 11.05 -18.74
N GLN A 206 2.68 10.37 -18.10
CA GLN A 206 1.70 9.53 -18.81
C GLN A 206 0.78 10.35 -19.72
N GLU A 207 0.28 11.50 -19.26
CA GLU A 207 -0.51 12.43 -20.09
C GLU A 207 0.28 12.91 -21.32
N ASP A 208 1.60 13.09 -21.16
CA ASP A 208 2.51 13.48 -22.24
C ASP A 208 3.04 12.28 -23.05
N ASN A 209 2.47 11.08 -22.86
CA ASN A 209 2.79 9.84 -23.57
C ASN A 209 4.25 9.36 -23.41
N ILE A 210 4.89 9.64 -22.28
CA ILE A 210 6.21 9.10 -21.96
C ILE A 210 6.07 7.63 -21.52
N THR A 211 6.52 6.71 -22.37
CA THR A 211 6.38 5.26 -22.18
C THR A 211 6.92 4.76 -20.84
N SER A 212 8.06 5.29 -20.38
CA SER A 212 8.70 4.87 -19.12
C SER A 212 7.87 5.18 -17.86
N ALA A 213 6.89 6.07 -17.95
CA ALA A 213 5.95 6.33 -16.85
C ALA A 213 4.73 5.40 -16.86
N SER A 214 4.55 4.60 -17.92
CA SER A 214 3.43 3.67 -18.05
C SER A 214 3.58 2.49 -17.10
N ASN A 215 2.47 2.09 -16.46
CA ASN A 215 2.41 0.93 -15.56
C ASN A 215 3.36 0.97 -14.35
N VAL A 216 3.88 2.15 -13.97
CA VAL A 216 4.72 2.30 -12.76
C VAL A 216 3.82 2.34 -11.51
N PRO A 217 3.83 1.31 -10.65
CA PRO A 217 2.90 1.23 -9.53
C PRO A 217 3.18 2.30 -8.47
N SER A 218 2.12 2.86 -7.87
CA SER A 218 2.25 3.88 -6.82
C SER A 218 3.05 3.36 -5.62
N PHE A 219 2.88 2.09 -5.26
CA PHE A 219 3.62 1.46 -4.15
C PHE A 219 5.11 1.25 -4.46
N LEU A 220 5.47 1.02 -5.74
CA LEU A 220 6.88 1.00 -6.17
C LEU A 220 7.50 2.40 -5.97
N ILE A 221 6.83 3.46 -6.40
CA ILE A 221 7.29 4.84 -6.20
C ILE A 221 7.45 5.13 -4.70
N GLU A 222 6.46 4.81 -3.88
CA GLU A 222 6.50 5.04 -2.43
C GLU A 222 7.69 4.31 -1.76
N SER A 223 7.95 3.06 -2.15
CA SER A 223 9.07 2.27 -1.66
C SER A 223 10.42 2.79 -2.15
N MET A 224 10.53 3.19 -3.42
CA MET A 224 11.74 3.79 -3.97
C MET A 224 12.13 5.07 -3.23
N VAL A 225 11.17 5.96 -3.00
CA VAL A 225 11.40 7.20 -2.24
C VAL A 225 11.68 6.91 -0.76
N TRP A 226 11.10 5.85 -0.19
CA TRP A 226 11.37 5.45 1.20
C TRP A 226 12.82 5.01 1.43
N ASN A 227 13.45 4.38 0.44
CA ASN A 227 14.85 3.96 0.50
C ASN A 227 15.86 5.12 0.31
N VAL A 228 15.41 6.32 -0.08
CA VAL A 228 16.30 7.49 -0.16
C VAL A 228 16.74 7.89 1.25
N PRO A 229 18.04 8.16 1.51
CA PRO A 229 18.51 8.59 2.83
C PRO A 229 17.80 9.84 3.36
N ASP A 230 17.63 9.95 4.68
CA ASP A 230 16.87 11.06 5.30
C ASP A 230 17.48 12.44 5.03
N ASN A 231 18.80 12.53 4.85
CA ASN A 231 19.50 13.77 4.48
C ASN A 231 19.29 14.19 3.01
N GLY A 232 18.62 13.36 2.20
CA GLY A 232 18.17 13.68 0.86
C GLY A 232 16.88 14.51 0.80
N PHE A 233 16.38 14.92 1.97
CA PHE A 233 15.12 15.63 2.13
C PHE A 233 15.32 16.89 2.99
N ASN A 234 14.34 17.78 2.92
CA ASN A 234 14.28 19.01 3.73
C ASN A 234 15.41 20.00 3.41
N SER A 235 15.72 20.10 2.12
CA SER A 235 16.51 21.20 1.56
C SER A 235 15.71 22.52 1.59
N ASP A 236 16.38 23.63 1.27
CA ASP A 236 15.78 24.96 1.28
C ASP A 236 14.55 25.08 0.36
N ASN A 237 14.54 24.30 -0.73
CA ASN A 237 13.49 24.30 -1.74
C ASN A 237 13.09 22.86 -2.16
N TYR A 238 11.93 22.72 -2.81
CA TYR A 238 11.43 21.42 -3.28
C TYR A 238 12.21 20.92 -4.50
N TYR A 239 12.72 21.82 -5.34
CA TYR A 239 13.50 21.46 -6.51
C TYR A 239 14.72 20.61 -6.14
N ASP A 240 15.45 21.00 -5.09
CA ASP A 240 16.63 20.28 -4.60
C ASP A 240 16.25 18.93 -3.95
N ASP A 241 15.15 18.88 -3.18
CA ASP A 241 14.62 17.61 -2.65
C ASP A 241 14.29 16.63 -3.80
N VAL A 242 13.59 17.10 -4.83
CA VAL A 242 13.20 16.26 -5.98
C VAL A 242 14.43 15.84 -6.79
N LYS A 243 15.35 16.76 -7.05
CA LYS A 243 16.59 16.46 -7.77
C LYS A 243 17.38 15.37 -7.05
N TYR A 244 17.52 15.49 -5.73
CA TYR A 244 18.21 14.48 -4.93
C TYR A 244 17.48 13.13 -4.96
N VAL A 245 16.17 13.11 -4.74
CA VAL A 245 15.36 11.88 -4.76
C VAL A 245 15.48 11.17 -6.10
N VAL A 246 15.32 11.89 -7.22
CA VAL A 246 15.41 11.32 -8.57
C VAL A 246 16.83 10.79 -8.83
N ALA A 247 17.87 11.57 -8.53
CA ALA A 247 19.27 11.13 -8.70
C ALA A 247 19.59 9.90 -7.86
N ASN A 248 19.15 9.87 -6.59
CA ASN A 248 19.41 8.75 -5.69
C ASN A 248 18.73 7.47 -6.20
N CYS A 249 17.44 7.55 -6.55
CA CYS A 249 16.70 6.42 -7.08
C CYS A 249 17.27 5.91 -8.43
N PHE A 250 17.67 6.82 -9.32
CA PHE A 250 18.35 6.47 -10.57
C PHE A 250 19.67 5.73 -10.28
N ASN A 251 20.55 6.34 -9.49
CA ASN A 251 21.88 5.78 -9.19
C ASN A 251 21.77 4.41 -8.51
N LYS A 252 20.83 4.25 -7.58
CA LYS A 252 20.59 2.98 -6.88
C LYS A 252 20.08 1.86 -7.78
N THR A 253 19.54 2.18 -8.95
CA THR A 253 18.94 1.21 -9.86
C THR A 253 19.77 0.95 -11.11
N ILE A 254 20.99 1.50 -11.21
CA ILE A 254 21.91 1.24 -12.33
C ILE A 254 22.28 -0.25 -12.38
N LYS A 255 22.64 -0.82 -11.23
CA LYS A 255 23.05 -2.23 -11.08
C LYS A 255 22.22 -2.95 -10.04
N ASP A 256 22.08 -4.26 -10.18
CA ASP A 256 21.32 -5.08 -9.24
C ASP A 256 21.94 -5.06 -7.83
N GLU A 257 23.28 -4.99 -7.75
CA GLU A 257 24.00 -5.00 -6.47
C GLU A 257 23.73 -3.76 -5.61
N ASP A 258 23.44 -2.62 -6.24
CA ASP A 258 23.23 -1.34 -5.56
C ASP A 258 21.84 -1.23 -4.91
N CYS A 259 20.88 -2.04 -5.39
CA CYS A 259 19.50 -2.11 -4.89
C CYS A 259 19.12 -3.42 -4.18
N LYS A 260 20.04 -4.38 -4.05
CA LYS A 260 19.74 -5.72 -3.50
C LYS A 260 19.18 -5.70 -2.08
N GLU A 261 19.57 -4.70 -1.28
CA GLU A 261 19.12 -4.50 0.10
C GLU A 261 17.94 -3.53 0.21
N MET A 262 17.43 -2.99 -0.90
CA MET A 262 16.27 -2.09 -0.85
C MET A 262 15.02 -2.89 -0.49
N CYS A 263 14.25 -2.38 0.46
CA CYS A 263 13.00 -2.99 0.90
C CYS A 263 11.78 -2.21 0.40
N GLU A 264 10.62 -2.86 0.37
CA GLU A 264 9.34 -2.15 0.41
C GLU A 264 9.28 -1.29 1.68
N VAL A 265 8.36 -0.32 1.71
CA VAL A 265 8.18 0.58 2.88
C VAL A 265 7.98 -0.17 4.21
N ASN A 266 7.48 -1.42 4.16
CA ASN A 266 7.33 -2.26 5.35
C ASN A 266 8.65 -2.73 5.97
N ASP A 267 9.78 -2.56 5.29
CA ASP A 267 11.12 -3.01 5.71
C ASP A 267 11.22 -4.52 6.00
N ILE A 268 10.36 -5.32 5.35
CA ILE A 268 10.29 -6.77 5.52
C ILE A 268 10.53 -7.48 4.19
N LYS A 269 9.92 -7.00 3.12
CA LYS A 269 10.07 -7.58 1.78
C LYS A 269 11.09 -6.79 0.98
N TYR A 270 12.01 -7.50 0.33
CA TYR A 270 12.86 -6.89 -0.69
C TYR A 270 12.03 -6.27 -1.81
N LEU A 271 12.41 -5.06 -2.21
CA LEU A 271 11.72 -4.27 -3.22
C LEU A 271 11.83 -4.90 -4.60
N PHE A 272 12.98 -5.50 -4.92
CA PHE A 272 13.22 -6.18 -6.18
C PHE A 272 13.44 -7.67 -5.94
N HIS A 273 12.41 -8.47 -6.20
CA HIS A 273 12.45 -9.92 -6.07
C HIS A 273 11.56 -10.55 -7.15
N SER A 274 11.81 -11.82 -7.49
CA SER A 274 11.09 -12.58 -8.52
C SER A 274 9.57 -12.65 -8.35
N PHE A 275 9.04 -12.41 -7.14
CA PHE A 275 7.61 -12.46 -6.83
C PHE A 275 6.92 -11.10 -6.95
N GLN A 276 7.68 -10.02 -7.18
CA GLN A 276 7.12 -8.68 -7.32
C GLN A 276 6.54 -8.48 -8.73
N PRO A 277 5.46 -7.70 -8.88
CA PRO A 277 4.88 -7.41 -10.19
C PRO A 277 5.63 -6.31 -10.96
N TRP A 278 6.78 -5.87 -10.45
CA TRP A 278 7.68 -4.89 -11.05
C TRP A 278 9.13 -5.38 -10.97
N ASN A 279 10.05 -4.68 -11.63
CA ASN A 279 11.46 -5.00 -11.60
C ASN A 279 12.35 -3.74 -11.54
N ARG A 280 13.65 -3.93 -11.31
CA ARG A 280 14.63 -2.84 -11.22
C ARG A 280 14.67 -1.99 -12.48
N ALA A 281 14.68 -2.61 -13.66
CA ALA A 281 14.77 -1.90 -14.93
C ALA A 281 13.59 -0.95 -15.13
N GLN A 282 12.38 -1.36 -14.74
CA GLN A 282 11.19 -0.50 -14.76
C GLN A 282 11.36 0.71 -13.85
N ALA A 283 11.85 0.54 -12.63
CA ALA A 283 12.13 1.66 -11.72
C ALA A 283 13.21 2.58 -12.31
N HIS A 284 14.32 2.01 -12.79
CA HIS A 284 15.43 2.74 -13.39
C HIS A 284 14.96 3.63 -14.54
N SER A 285 14.26 3.06 -15.52
CA SER A 285 13.73 3.80 -16.67
C SER A 285 12.75 4.90 -16.29
N PHE A 286 11.98 4.72 -15.21
CA PHE A 286 11.10 5.79 -14.72
C PHE A 286 11.88 6.98 -14.16
N PHE A 287 12.88 6.74 -13.30
CA PHE A 287 13.67 7.82 -12.70
C PHE A 287 14.62 8.50 -13.70
N ASP A 288 15.13 7.75 -14.67
CA ASP A 288 15.88 8.28 -15.83
C ASP A 288 15.01 9.24 -16.64
N ALA A 289 13.82 8.80 -17.07
CA ALA A 289 12.90 9.64 -17.80
C ALA A 289 12.37 10.83 -16.97
N ALA A 290 12.23 10.67 -15.65
CA ALA A 290 11.84 11.75 -14.75
C ALA A 290 12.91 12.84 -14.66
N TRP A 291 14.20 12.44 -14.66
CA TRP A 291 15.32 13.37 -14.70
C TRP A 291 15.27 14.25 -15.95
N ASP A 292 15.15 13.62 -17.11
CA ASP A 292 15.06 14.28 -18.41
C ASP A 292 13.80 15.14 -18.54
N TYR A 293 12.66 14.66 -18.04
CA TYR A 293 11.38 15.36 -18.11
C TYR A 293 11.40 16.70 -17.36
N VAL A 294 12.10 16.75 -16.22
CA VAL A 294 12.30 18.00 -15.47
C VAL A 294 13.37 18.87 -16.12
N GLY A 295 14.36 18.26 -16.78
CA GLY A 295 15.52 18.95 -17.34
C GLY A 295 16.57 19.26 -16.27
N PHE A 296 16.80 18.32 -15.35
CA PHE A 296 17.89 18.45 -14.37
C PHE A 296 19.26 18.35 -15.06
N GLU A 297 20.22 19.14 -14.58
CA GLU A 297 21.64 19.13 -14.98
C GLU A 297 22.54 18.49 -13.93
#